data_AF-A0AAX6HDN2-F1
#
_entry.id   AF-A0AAX6HDN2-F1
#
_cell.length_a   1.000
_cell.length_b   1.000
_cell.length_c   1.000
_cell.angle_alpha   90.00
_cell.angle_beta   90.00
_cell.angle_gamma   90.00
#
_symmetry.space_group_name_H-M   'P 1'
#
loop_
_entity.id
_entity.type
_entity.pdbx_description
1 polymer ?
#
loop_
_entity_poly.entity_id
_entity_poly.type
_entity_poly.pdbx_seq_one_letter_code
_entity_poly.pdbx_strand_id
1 'polypeptide(L)'
;MHTAVYLVNATKLDDEIKSWLAFASQKVVEVHALAKALAGSKDEAFFSANATAQASRRSSPRVNNVEVQKAAAALKGSDHRRATNVSARLDAQQKKLNLPVLPTTTIGSFPQTVELRRVRREYKANKISKEEYVKAIKEEISKVVNLQEELDIDVLVHGEPERNDMVEYFEEQLSGFAFTVNGWVQSYGSRCVKPPIIYGDVSRPKAMTVFWSSMAQSMIALPMKGMLTGPVTIGDIDPHPHVQLQLQRYHPLHHRHGR
;
A
#
# COMPACT_ATOMS: atom_id res chain seq x y z
N MET A 1 -13.06 16.71 -6.78
CA MET A 1 -12.93 16.44 -5.34
C MET A 1 -12.01 15.27 -5.05
N HIS A 2 -12.13 14.14 -5.78
CA HIS A 2 -11.35 12.91 -5.53
C HIS A 2 -9.94 12.88 -6.14
N THR A 3 -9.31 14.03 -6.33
CA THR A 3 -7.97 14.13 -6.93
C THR A 3 -7.17 15.15 -6.13
N ALA A 4 -5.88 14.89 -5.93
CA ALA A 4 -4.97 15.88 -5.38
C ALA A 4 -4.97 17.16 -6.24
N VAL A 5 -4.58 18.29 -5.65
CA VAL A 5 -4.82 19.61 -6.26
C VAL A 5 -3.75 19.99 -7.29
N TYR A 6 -2.47 19.96 -6.89
CA TYR A 6 -1.35 20.48 -7.69
C TYR A 6 -0.20 19.47 -7.78
N LEU A 7 0.06 18.96 -8.99
CA LEU A 7 1.19 18.03 -9.20
C LEU A 7 2.55 18.72 -9.04
N VAL A 8 2.62 20.03 -9.28
CA VAL A 8 3.84 20.84 -9.06
C VAL A 8 4.35 20.75 -7.62
N ASN A 9 3.46 20.47 -6.65
CA ASN A 9 3.80 20.34 -5.23
C ASN A 9 4.38 18.95 -4.87
N ALA A 10 4.47 18.02 -5.83
CA ALA A 10 5.14 16.73 -5.68
C ALA A 10 6.63 16.87 -6.07
N THR A 11 7.42 17.50 -5.18
CA THR A 11 8.83 17.84 -5.42
C THR A 11 9.79 16.66 -5.26
N LYS A 12 9.36 15.57 -4.60
CA LYS A 12 10.16 14.36 -4.36
C LYS A 12 9.79 13.19 -5.27
N LEU A 13 8.86 13.41 -6.20
CA LEU A 13 8.44 12.37 -7.14
C LEU A 13 9.43 12.31 -8.30
N ASP A 14 9.82 11.09 -8.69
CA ASP A 14 10.64 10.83 -9.87
C ASP A 14 10.02 11.45 -11.13
N ASP A 15 10.83 12.12 -11.95
CA ASP A 15 10.36 12.88 -13.11
C ASP A 15 9.70 11.99 -14.19
N GLU A 16 10.15 10.75 -14.35
CA GLU A 16 9.54 9.77 -15.25
C GLU A 16 8.09 9.51 -14.80
N ILE A 17 7.90 9.18 -13.53
CA ILE A 17 6.57 8.91 -12.95
C ILE A 17 5.70 10.16 -12.96
N LYS A 18 6.28 11.32 -12.63
CA LYS A 18 5.58 12.61 -12.62
C LYS A 18 5.03 12.96 -14.00
N SER A 19 5.76 12.61 -15.07
CA SER A 19 5.30 12.84 -16.45
C SER A 19 4.03 12.08 -16.82
N TRP A 20 3.69 11.01 -16.09
CA TRP A 20 2.53 10.17 -16.34
C TRP A 20 1.26 10.61 -15.59
N LEU A 21 1.37 11.62 -14.73
CA LEU A 21 0.32 12.00 -13.79
C LEU A 21 -0.31 13.34 -14.16
N ALA A 22 -1.59 13.47 -13.79
CA ALA A 22 -2.32 14.73 -13.84
C ALA A 22 -3.18 14.87 -12.58
N PHE A 23 -2.93 15.91 -11.78
CA PHE A 23 -3.77 16.29 -10.63
C PHE A 23 -4.86 17.28 -11.09
N ALA A 24 -5.70 17.77 -10.17
CA ALA A 24 -6.88 18.58 -10.50
C ALA A 24 -6.55 19.76 -11.43
N SER A 25 -5.49 20.51 -11.12
CA SER A 25 -5.03 21.64 -11.94
C SER A 25 -4.63 21.23 -13.37
N GLN A 26 -3.90 20.13 -13.53
CA GLN A 26 -3.53 19.61 -14.85
C GLN A 26 -4.77 19.13 -15.63
N LYS A 27 -5.73 18.48 -14.95
CA LYS A 27 -6.97 17.98 -15.59
C LYS A 27 -7.83 19.10 -16.16
N VAL A 28 -7.87 20.26 -15.53
CA VAL A 28 -8.57 21.44 -16.08
C VAL A 28 -7.93 21.87 -17.40
N VAL A 29 -6.59 21.86 -17.47
CA VAL A 29 -5.85 22.15 -18.72
C VAL A 29 -6.13 21.09 -19.79
N GLU A 30 -6.17 19.80 -19.43
CA GLU A 30 -6.48 18.71 -20.36
C GLU A 30 -7.87 18.85 -20.99
N VAL A 31 -8.90 19.15 -20.20
CA VAL A 31 -10.27 19.34 -20.71
C VAL A 31 -10.33 20.53 -21.66
N HIS A 32 -9.64 21.63 -21.33
CA HIS A 32 -9.55 22.80 -22.20
C HIS A 32 -8.83 22.51 -23.52
N ALA A 33 -7.71 21.78 -23.48
CA ALA A 33 -6.98 21.37 -24.67
C ALA A 33 -7.82 20.48 -25.59
N LEU A 34 -8.58 19.55 -25.02
CA LEU A 34 -9.52 18.69 -25.76
C LEU A 34 -10.64 19.51 -26.42
N ALA A 35 -11.24 20.46 -25.68
CA ALA A 35 -12.29 21.32 -26.21
C ALA A 35 -11.79 22.17 -27.39
N LYS A 36 -10.60 22.77 -27.28
CA LYS A 36 -9.95 23.52 -28.36
C LYS A 36 -9.67 22.65 -29.59
N ALA A 37 -9.17 21.44 -29.39
CA ALA A 37 -8.92 20.51 -30.49
C ALA A 37 -10.21 20.14 -31.23
N LEU A 38 -11.31 19.91 -30.51
CA LEU A 38 -12.62 19.65 -31.12
C LEU A 38 -13.16 20.85 -31.91
N ALA A 39 -12.86 22.07 -31.45
CA ALA A 39 -13.19 23.31 -32.16
C ALA A 39 -12.24 23.63 -33.33
N GLY A 40 -11.32 22.72 -33.71
CA GLY A 40 -10.40 22.89 -34.82
C GLY A 40 -9.11 23.64 -34.49
N SER A 41 -8.88 24.03 -33.24
CA SER A 41 -7.68 24.74 -32.76
C SER A 41 -6.78 23.82 -31.94
N LYS A 42 -6.31 22.73 -32.55
CA LYS A 42 -5.50 21.73 -31.88
C LYS A 42 -4.07 22.24 -31.59
N ASP A 43 -3.65 22.14 -30.33
CA ASP A 43 -2.27 22.41 -29.91
C ASP A 43 -1.39 21.17 -30.14
N GLU A 44 -0.72 21.13 -31.30
CA GLU A 44 0.11 19.97 -31.68
C GLU A 44 1.26 19.69 -30.68
N ALA A 45 1.82 20.72 -30.06
CA ALA A 45 2.90 20.54 -29.08
C ALA A 45 2.38 19.83 -27.82
N PHE A 46 1.22 20.26 -27.31
CA PHE A 46 0.57 19.63 -26.16
C PHE A 46 0.24 18.15 -26.43
N PHE A 47 -0.38 17.84 -27.57
CA PHE A 47 -0.76 16.46 -27.90
C PHE A 47 0.45 15.57 -28.19
N SER A 48 1.51 16.10 -28.80
CA SER A 48 2.76 15.37 -29.03
C SER A 48 3.48 15.04 -27.71
N ALA A 49 3.55 15.99 -26.79
CA ALA A 49 4.11 15.75 -25.45
C ALA A 49 3.29 14.70 -24.67
N ASN A 50 1.96 14.79 -24.71
CA ASN A 50 1.08 13.79 -24.10
C ASN A 50 1.26 12.40 -24.74
N ALA A 51 1.37 12.30 -26.07
CA ALA A 51 1.61 11.03 -26.75
C ALA A 51 2.96 10.41 -26.34
N THR A 52 3.99 11.25 -26.19
CA THR A 52 5.32 10.84 -25.72
C THR A 52 5.27 10.31 -24.29
N ALA A 53 4.57 10.98 -23.38
CA ALA A 53 4.40 10.53 -21.99
C ALA A 53 3.63 9.19 -21.90
N GLN A 54 2.61 9.00 -22.74
CA GLN A 54 1.89 7.73 -22.79
C GLN A 54 2.75 6.60 -23.36
N ALA A 55 3.54 6.87 -24.40
CA ALA A 55 4.46 5.90 -24.98
C ALA A 55 5.54 5.49 -23.98
N SER A 56 6.16 6.46 -23.28
CA SER A 56 7.20 6.20 -22.29
C SER A 56 6.69 5.32 -21.16
N ARG A 57 5.48 5.57 -20.66
CA ARG A 57 4.85 4.73 -19.63
C ARG A 57 4.61 3.31 -20.13
N ARG A 58 4.04 3.14 -21.33
CA ARG A 58 3.74 1.82 -21.90
C ARG A 58 4.99 0.96 -22.08
N SER A 59 6.12 1.57 -22.44
CA SER A 59 7.40 0.87 -22.61
C SER A 59 8.24 0.78 -21.34
N SER A 60 7.86 1.44 -20.24
CA SER A 60 8.73 1.53 -19.07
C SER A 60 8.91 0.16 -18.41
N PRO A 61 10.15 -0.26 -18.09
CA PRO A 61 10.40 -1.50 -17.35
C PRO A 61 9.90 -1.42 -15.90
N ARG A 62 9.65 -0.20 -15.39
CA ARG A 62 9.01 0.02 -14.09
C ARG A 62 7.54 -0.38 -14.08
N VAL A 63 6.89 -0.32 -15.24
CA VAL A 63 5.49 -0.73 -15.43
C VAL A 63 5.40 -2.18 -15.83
N ASN A 64 6.34 -2.67 -16.66
CA ASN A 64 6.36 -4.03 -17.19
C ASN A 64 7.43 -4.89 -16.51
N ASN A 65 7.12 -5.44 -15.34
CA ASN A 65 8.01 -6.36 -14.66
C ASN A 65 7.77 -7.79 -15.16
N VAL A 66 8.68 -8.26 -16.02
CA VAL A 66 8.60 -9.58 -16.66
C VAL A 66 8.43 -10.71 -15.64
N GLU A 67 9.09 -10.63 -14.48
CA GLU A 67 9.02 -11.69 -13.47
C GLU A 67 7.68 -11.68 -12.74
N VAL A 68 7.11 -10.51 -12.47
CA VAL A 68 5.75 -10.39 -11.92
C VAL A 68 4.72 -10.94 -12.90
N GLN A 69 4.82 -10.58 -14.18
CA GLN A 69 3.89 -11.02 -15.22
C GLN A 69 3.95 -12.54 -15.42
N LYS A 70 5.14 -13.13 -15.46
CA LYS A 70 5.31 -14.60 -15.50
C LYS A 70 4.70 -15.27 -14.27
N ALA A 71 4.95 -14.73 -13.08
CA ALA A 71 4.42 -15.29 -11.84
C ALA A 71 2.88 -15.23 -11.81
N ALA A 72 2.29 -14.11 -12.23
CA ALA A 72 0.84 -13.96 -12.34
C ALA A 72 0.23 -14.92 -13.36
N ALA A 73 0.86 -15.08 -14.53
CA ALA A 73 0.40 -16.01 -15.56
C ALA A 73 0.53 -17.50 -15.15
N ALA A 74 1.43 -17.81 -14.22
CA ALA A 74 1.64 -19.16 -13.71
C ALA A 74 0.65 -19.58 -12.60
N LEU A 75 -0.20 -18.66 -12.12
CA LEU A 75 -1.18 -18.95 -11.06
C LEU A 75 -2.19 -19.99 -11.52
N LYS A 76 -2.45 -20.96 -10.65
CA LYS A 76 -3.41 -22.04 -10.83
C LYS A 76 -4.60 -21.83 -9.91
N GLY A 77 -5.76 -22.39 -10.28
CA GLY A 77 -6.96 -22.34 -9.43
C GLY A 77 -6.75 -22.91 -8.02
N SER A 78 -5.79 -23.82 -7.85
CA SER A 78 -5.37 -24.37 -6.56
C SER A 78 -4.70 -23.33 -5.65
N ASP A 79 -4.02 -22.33 -6.19
CA ASP A 79 -3.27 -21.33 -5.41
C ASP A 79 -4.21 -20.41 -4.61
N HIS A 80 -5.47 -20.33 -5.02
CA HIS A 80 -6.53 -19.60 -4.33
C HIS A 80 -7.23 -20.42 -3.23
N ARG A 81 -6.82 -21.67 -3.00
CA ARG A 81 -7.47 -22.57 -2.05
C ARG A 81 -6.46 -23.19 -1.10
N ARG A 82 -6.86 -23.38 0.15
CA ARG A 82 -6.08 -24.21 1.10
C ARG A 82 -6.17 -25.67 0.64
N ALA A 83 -5.04 -26.38 0.64
CA ALA A 83 -4.98 -27.80 0.27
C ALA A 83 -5.77 -28.72 1.21
N THR A 84 -5.89 -28.35 2.49
CA THR A 84 -6.63 -29.09 3.50
C THR A 84 -8.04 -28.52 3.67
N ASN A 85 -9.03 -29.37 3.94
CA ASN A 85 -10.40 -28.95 4.22
C ASN A 85 -10.52 -28.26 5.59
N VAL A 86 -11.65 -27.60 5.86
CA VAL A 86 -11.84 -26.81 7.09
C VAL A 86 -11.73 -27.69 8.35
N SER A 87 -12.41 -28.83 8.40
CA SER A 87 -12.45 -29.72 9.57
C SER A 87 -11.06 -30.19 9.98
N ALA A 88 -10.27 -30.72 9.03
CA ALA A 88 -8.92 -31.20 9.31
C ALA A 88 -7.99 -30.09 9.80
N ARG A 89 -8.20 -28.84 9.34
CA ARG A 89 -7.43 -27.69 9.84
C ARG A 89 -7.82 -27.31 11.26
N LEU A 90 -9.11 -27.31 11.58
CA LEU A 90 -9.59 -27.02 12.93
C LEU A 90 -9.02 -28.03 13.93
N ASP A 91 -9.04 -29.32 13.60
CA ASP A 91 -8.47 -30.38 14.45
C ASP A 91 -6.97 -30.18 14.69
N ALA A 92 -6.22 -29.87 13.63
CA ALA A 92 -4.78 -29.60 13.73
C ALA A 92 -4.47 -28.31 14.49
N GLN A 93 -5.27 -27.27 14.29
CA GLN A 93 -5.14 -25.99 14.99
C GLN A 93 -5.43 -26.15 16.49
N GLN A 94 -6.48 -26.87 16.86
CA GLN A 94 -6.81 -27.14 18.26
C GLN A 94 -5.69 -27.92 18.95
N LYS A 95 -5.16 -28.98 18.30
CA LYS A 95 -4.02 -29.74 18.85
C LYS A 95 -2.76 -28.90 19.02
N LYS A 96 -2.51 -27.96 18.11
CA LYS A 96 -1.30 -27.13 18.12
C LYS A 96 -1.37 -25.96 19.09
N LEU A 97 -2.51 -25.25 19.10
CA LEU A 97 -2.67 -24.01 19.88
C LEU A 97 -3.26 -24.28 21.26
N ASN A 98 -3.96 -25.42 21.45
CA ASN A 98 -4.58 -25.83 22.70
C ASN A 98 -5.41 -24.72 23.37
N LEU A 99 -6.17 -23.99 22.56
CA LEU A 99 -6.97 -22.86 23.02
C LEU A 99 -8.18 -23.33 23.85
N PRO A 100 -8.62 -22.54 24.85
CA PRO A 100 -9.86 -22.83 25.57
C PRO A 100 -11.08 -22.69 24.65
N VAL A 101 -12.25 -23.08 25.15
CA VAL A 101 -13.52 -23.05 24.39
C VAL A 101 -13.88 -21.63 23.94
N LEU A 102 -13.56 -20.62 24.76
CA LEU A 102 -13.80 -19.20 24.47
C LEU A 102 -12.47 -18.43 24.50
N PRO A 103 -11.62 -18.58 23.47
CA PRO A 103 -10.32 -17.93 23.47
C PRO A 103 -10.46 -16.43 23.25
N THR A 104 -9.63 -15.69 23.98
CA THR A 104 -9.55 -14.24 24.00
C THR A 104 -8.38 -13.74 23.15
N THR A 105 -8.59 -12.62 22.48
CA THR A 105 -7.56 -11.97 21.67
C THR A 105 -7.97 -10.54 21.35
N THR A 106 -7.00 -9.72 20.94
CA THR A 106 -7.26 -8.38 20.40
C THR A 106 -7.00 -8.36 18.88
N ILE A 107 -7.32 -7.23 18.23
CA ILE A 107 -7.30 -7.13 16.77
C ILE A 107 -5.90 -6.88 16.20
N GLY A 108 -5.04 -6.12 16.87
CA GLY A 108 -3.71 -5.78 16.37
C GLY A 108 -3.07 -4.58 17.06
N SER A 109 -3.48 -3.36 16.67
CA SER A 109 -2.89 -2.12 17.16
C SER A 109 -3.18 -1.86 18.65
N PHE A 110 -2.16 -1.40 19.37
CA PHE A 110 -2.27 -0.84 20.71
C PHE A 110 -2.14 0.70 20.68
N PRO A 111 -2.46 1.41 21.79
CA PRO A 111 -2.47 2.87 21.82
C PRO A 111 -1.17 3.52 21.32
N GLN A 112 -1.30 4.38 20.31
CA GLN A 112 -0.20 5.10 19.69
C GLN A 112 0.18 6.34 20.52
N THR A 113 1.04 6.14 21.52
CA THR A 113 1.47 7.18 22.47
C THR A 113 2.19 8.36 21.80
N VAL A 114 2.23 9.51 22.49
CA VAL A 114 2.96 10.70 22.03
C VAL A 114 4.45 10.38 21.81
N GLU A 115 5.02 9.55 22.68
CA GLU A 115 6.41 9.13 22.62
C GLU A 115 6.69 8.25 21.39
N LEU A 116 5.83 7.27 21.08
CA LEU A 116 5.97 6.47 19.85
C LEU A 116 5.87 7.30 18.58
N ARG A 117 4.99 8.32 18.57
CA ARG A 117 4.90 9.26 17.44
C ARG A 117 6.18 10.10 17.33
N ARG A 118 6.76 10.53 18.46
CA ARG A 118 8.03 11.26 18.51
C ARG A 118 9.18 10.42 17.95
N VAL A 119 9.37 9.22 18.47
CA VAL A 119 10.43 8.27 18.06
C VAL A 119 10.38 7.98 16.56
N ARG A 120 9.21 7.64 16.00
CA ARG A 120 9.06 7.40 14.56
C ARG A 120 9.36 8.63 13.72
N ARG A 121 8.89 9.81 14.14
CA ARG A 121 9.16 11.07 13.44
C ARG A 121 10.64 11.39 13.44
N GLU A 122 11.32 11.19 14.56
CA GLU A 122 12.77 11.43 14.67
C GLU A 122 13.58 10.44 13.83
N TYR A 123 13.18 9.17 13.79
CA TYR A 123 13.79 8.17 12.91
C TYR A 123 13.60 8.52 11.42
N LYS A 124 12.37 8.87 10.99
CA LYS A 124 12.09 9.32 9.61
C LYS A 124 12.82 10.60 9.24
N ALA A 125 13.20 11.42 10.23
CA ALA A 125 14.00 12.63 10.05
C ALA A 125 15.52 12.39 10.19
N ASN A 126 15.98 11.14 10.31
CA ASN A 126 17.37 10.75 10.52
C ASN A 126 18.03 11.41 11.75
N LYS A 127 17.24 11.71 12.79
CA LYS A 127 17.71 12.34 14.04
C LYS A 127 18.16 11.33 15.09
N ILE A 128 17.68 10.10 15.00
CA ILE A 128 18.08 8.97 15.83
C ILE A 128 18.56 7.83 14.95
N SER A 129 19.47 7.02 15.47
CA SER A 129 19.98 5.83 14.82
C SER A 129 18.91 4.74 14.66
N LYS A 130 19.18 3.77 13.77
CA LYS A 130 18.31 2.60 13.62
C LYS A 130 18.29 1.76 14.90
N GLU A 131 19.43 1.69 15.60
CA GLU A 131 19.62 0.94 16.82
C GLU A 131 18.76 1.51 17.95
N GLU A 132 18.76 2.85 18.11
CA GLU A 132 17.90 3.54 19.07
C GLU A 132 16.41 3.38 18.72
N TYR A 133 16.05 3.52 17.43
CA TYR A 133 14.68 3.29 16.97
C TYR A 133 14.23 1.87 17.29
N VAL A 134 15.02 0.87 16.92
CA VAL A 134 14.71 -0.53 17.19
C VAL A 134 14.57 -0.75 18.69
N LYS A 135 15.49 -0.26 19.51
CA LYS A 135 15.40 -0.38 20.97
C LYS A 135 14.09 0.17 21.52
N ALA A 136 13.70 1.38 21.14
CA ALA A 136 12.46 2.00 21.61
C ALA A 136 11.20 1.22 21.19
N ILE A 137 11.16 0.72 19.94
CA ILE A 137 10.04 -0.11 19.47
C ILE A 137 10.01 -1.46 20.20
N LYS A 138 11.16 -2.07 20.47
CA LYS A 138 11.26 -3.31 21.26
C LYS A 138 10.71 -3.14 22.67
N GLU A 139 11.08 -2.05 23.34
CA GLU A 139 10.59 -1.73 24.68
C GLU A 139 9.07 -1.60 24.70
N GLU A 140 8.48 -0.96 23.68
CA GLU A 140 7.03 -0.86 23.61
C GLU A 140 6.34 -2.20 23.33
N ILE A 141 6.89 -3.01 22.43
CA ILE A 141 6.36 -4.36 22.17
C ILE A 141 6.42 -5.19 23.46
N SER A 142 7.50 -5.10 24.24
CA SER A 142 7.61 -5.79 25.52
C SER A 142 6.52 -5.36 26.52
N LYS A 143 6.23 -4.06 26.64
CA LYS A 143 5.13 -3.59 27.49
C LYS A 143 3.77 -4.14 27.05
N VAL A 144 3.52 -4.15 25.75
CA VAL A 144 2.26 -4.66 25.17
C VAL A 144 2.12 -6.17 25.39
N VAL A 145 3.22 -6.92 25.24
CA VAL A 145 3.24 -8.37 25.52
C VAL A 145 2.97 -8.63 27.00
N ASN A 146 3.70 -7.98 27.91
CA ASN A 146 3.54 -8.16 29.36
C ASN A 146 2.12 -7.80 29.81
N LEU A 147 1.56 -6.70 29.30
CA LEU A 147 0.19 -6.31 29.62
C LEU A 147 -0.84 -7.36 29.20
N GLN A 148 -0.69 -7.94 28.01
CA GLN A 148 -1.61 -8.98 27.54
C GLN A 148 -1.45 -10.29 28.33
N GLU A 149 -0.23 -10.63 28.74
CA GLU A 149 0.03 -11.78 29.61
C GLU A 149 -0.60 -11.58 31.01
N GLU A 150 -0.46 -10.39 31.61
CA GLU A 150 -1.10 -10.01 32.88
C GLU A 150 -2.64 -10.06 32.80
N LEU A 151 -3.19 -9.77 31.63
CA LEU A 151 -4.64 -9.83 31.35
C LEU A 151 -5.13 -11.22 30.95
N ASP A 152 -4.26 -12.24 30.97
CA ASP A 152 -4.57 -13.63 30.63
C ASP A 152 -5.18 -13.78 29.22
N ILE A 153 -4.62 -13.08 28.23
CA ILE A 153 -5.05 -13.16 26.83
C ILE A 153 -4.47 -14.41 26.16
N ASP A 154 -5.31 -15.21 25.50
CA ASP A 154 -4.90 -16.49 24.91
C ASP A 154 -4.03 -16.36 23.66
N VAL A 155 -4.32 -15.37 22.80
CA VAL A 155 -3.60 -15.12 21.55
C VAL A 155 -3.20 -13.65 21.46
N LEU A 156 -1.90 -13.38 21.49
CA LEU A 156 -1.33 -12.05 21.61
C LEU A 156 -1.14 -11.36 20.25
N VAL A 157 -1.01 -10.04 20.32
CA VAL A 157 -0.54 -9.17 19.23
C VAL A 157 0.66 -8.35 19.71
N HIS A 158 1.51 -7.88 18.80
CA HIS A 158 2.67 -7.06 19.16
C HIS A 158 2.36 -5.56 19.29
N GLY A 159 1.12 -5.14 18.98
CA GLY A 159 0.65 -3.76 19.15
C GLY A 159 0.92 -2.81 17.97
N GLU A 160 1.65 -3.25 16.94
CA GLU A 160 2.01 -2.46 15.75
C GLU A 160 2.64 -1.07 16.05
N PRO A 161 3.53 -0.91 17.06
CA PRO A 161 4.14 0.39 17.36
C PRO A 161 5.04 0.91 16.23
N GLU A 162 5.54 0.05 15.35
CA GLU A 162 6.34 0.41 14.18
C GLU A 162 5.52 1.05 13.05
N ARG A 163 4.18 0.86 13.04
CA ARG A 163 3.32 1.24 11.91
C ARG A 163 2.54 2.51 12.20
N ASN A 164 2.67 3.50 11.33
CA ASN A 164 1.92 4.75 11.40
C ASN A 164 0.52 4.62 10.79
N ASP A 165 0.42 3.82 9.74
CA ASP A 165 -0.79 3.54 8.99
C ASP A 165 -0.75 2.08 8.50
N MET A 166 -1.92 1.45 8.42
CA MET A 166 -2.04 0.03 8.08
C MET A 166 -1.68 -0.27 6.62
N VAL A 167 -1.59 0.74 5.76
CA VAL A 167 -1.38 0.59 4.31
C VAL A 167 -0.04 1.22 3.91
N GLU A 168 0.23 2.46 4.33
CA GLU A 168 1.49 3.17 4.02
C GLU A 168 2.72 2.34 4.42
N TYR A 169 2.67 1.66 5.57
CA TYR A 169 3.78 0.83 6.06
C TYR A 169 4.18 -0.29 5.07
N PHE A 170 3.20 -0.92 4.42
CA PHE A 170 3.47 -2.00 3.46
C PHE A 170 3.94 -1.42 2.13
N GLU A 171 3.29 -0.38 1.66
CA GLU A 171 3.56 0.22 0.36
C GLU A 171 4.97 0.82 0.29
N GLU A 172 5.47 1.42 1.38
CA GLU A 172 6.84 1.96 1.45
C GLU A 172 7.90 0.85 1.25
N GLN A 173 7.50 -0.42 1.38
CA GLN A 173 8.38 -1.59 1.27
C GLN A 173 8.09 -2.46 0.03
N LEU A 174 7.13 -2.05 -0.80
CA LEU A 174 6.78 -2.72 -2.06
C LEU A 174 7.32 -1.93 -3.25
N SER A 175 7.81 -2.65 -4.25
CA SER A 175 8.08 -2.06 -5.57
C SER A 175 6.76 -1.78 -6.28
N GLY A 176 6.74 -0.79 -7.17
CA GLY A 176 5.54 -0.42 -7.95
C GLY A 176 4.70 0.70 -7.32
N PHE A 177 5.10 1.20 -6.16
CA PHE A 177 4.45 2.30 -5.45
C PHE A 177 5.31 3.58 -5.46
N ALA A 178 4.65 4.73 -5.61
CA ALA A 178 5.24 6.04 -5.43
C ALA A 178 4.44 6.87 -4.42
N PHE A 179 5.12 7.78 -3.73
CA PHE A 179 4.54 8.59 -2.66
C PHE A 179 4.64 10.07 -2.97
N THR A 180 3.63 10.81 -2.54
CA THR A 180 3.60 12.27 -2.66
C THR A 180 3.78 12.93 -1.29
N VAL A 181 4.48 14.07 -1.26
CA VAL A 181 4.59 14.87 -0.04
C VAL A 181 3.28 15.61 0.24
N ASN A 182 2.66 16.15 -0.82
CA ASN A 182 1.50 17.06 -0.75
C ASN A 182 0.29 16.61 -1.60
N GLY A 183 0.21 15.32 -1.98
CA GLY A 183 -0.91 14.79 -2.77
C GLY A 183 -2.14 14.48 -1.92
N TRP A 184 -2.60 15.45 -1.12
CA TRP A 184 -3.73 15.28 -0.22
C TRP A 184 -5.06 15.18 -0.98
N VAL A 185 -5.90 14.25 -0.56
CA VAL A 185 -7.28 14.07 -1.02
C VAL A 185 -8.19 14.03 0.21
N GLN A 186 -9.31 14.75 0.16
CA GLN A 186 -10.29 14.73 1.23
C GLN A 186 -10.93 13.34 1.34
N SER A 187 -10.97 12.81 2.56
CA SER A 187 -11.59 11.52 2.87
C SER A 187 -12.91 11.71 3.63
N TYR A 188 -12.86 12.35 4.80
CA TYR A 188 -14.06 12.55 5.63
C TYR A 188 -14.00 13.86 6.41
N GLY A 189 -14.95 14.76 6.19
CA GLY A 189 -14.95 16.10 6.81
C GLY A 189 -13.67 16.85 6.50
N SER A 190 -12.95 17.32 7.52
CA SER A 190 -11.62 17.96 7.39
C SER A 190 -10.45 16.97 7.33
N ARG A 191 -10.70 15.65 7.37
CA ARG A 191 -9.65 14.64 7.29
C ARG A 191 -9.27 14.38 5.84
N CYS A 192 -7.98 14.51 5.57
CA CYS A 192 -7.38 14.19 4.29
C CYS A 192 -6.46 12.98 4.43
N VAL A 193 -6.31 12.25 3.32
CA VAL A 193 -5.36 11.16 3.16
C VAL A 193 -4.40 11.49 2.03
N LYS A 194 -3.21 10.88 2.04
CA LYS A 194 -2.29 10.90 0.91
C LYS A 194 -2.23 9.49 0.38
N PRO A 195 -3.09 9.13 -0.58
CA PRO A 195 -2.99 7.81 -1.16
C PRO A 195 -1.62 7.69 -1.84
N PRO A 196 -1.00 6.51 -1.78
CA PRO A 196 0.14 6.22 -2.64
C PRO A 196 -0.31 6.24 -4.11
N ILE A 197 0.63 6.00 -5.02
CA ILE A 197 0.35 5.84 -6.44
C ILE A 197 0.92 4.50 -6.88
N ILE A 198 0.07 3.58 -7.31
CA ILE A 198 0.50 2.36 -8.00
C ILE A 198 0.85 2.74 -9.44
N TYR A 199 2.14 2.80 -9.75
CA TYR A 199 2.60 3.18 -11.09
C TYR A 199 2.83 1.98 -12.01
N GLY A 200 3.05 0.79 -11.46
CA GLY A 200 3.48 -0.39 -12.22
C GLY A 200 3.34 -1.71 -11.46
N ASP A 201 3.86 -2.78 -12.06
CA ASP A 201 3.81 -4.14 -11.50
C ASP A 201 4.40 -4.22 -10.07
N VAL A 202 3.59 -4.70 -9.13
CA VAL A 202 3.92 -4.73 -7.70
C VAL A 202 4.68 -6.00 -7.33
N SER A 203 5.77 -5.84 -6.57
CA SER A 203 6.52 -6.97 -6.01
C SER A 203 7.08 -6.66 -4.63
N ARG A 204 7.36 -7.72 -3.86
CA ARG A 204 7.90 -7.63 -2.50
C ARG A 204 9.39 -8.01 -2.47
N PRO A 205 10.32 -7.05 -2.48
CA PRO A 205 11.76 -7.34 -2.56
C PRO A 205 12.35 -7.92 -1.27
N LYS A 206 11.77 -7.59 -0.10
CA LYS A 206 12.29 -7.98 1.23
C LYS A 206 11.14 -8.34 2.18
N ALA A 207 11.46 -9.04 3.27
CA ALA A 207 10.49 -9.30 4.34
C ALA A 207 10.10 -7.98 5.03
N MET A 208 8.79 -7.74 5.20
CA MET A 208 8.28 -6.44 5.68
C MET A 208 8.00 -6.38 7.20
N THR A 209 7.48 -7.48 7.77
CA THR A 209 6.98 -7.52 9.16
C THR A 209 7.57 -8.66 9.99
N VAL A 210 8.38 -9.52 9.36
CA VAL A 210 8.94 -10.73 9.98
C VAL A 210 9.83 -10.38 11.16
N PHE A 211 10.70 -9.37 11.03
CA PHE A 211 11.60 -8.96 12.11
C PHE A 211 10.85 -8.68 13.42
N TRP A 212 9.80 -7.85 13.36
CA TRP A 212 9.00 -7.49 14.54
C TRP A 212 8.19 -8.67 15.06
N SER A 213 7.54 -9.42 14.17
CA SER A 213 6.68 -10.55 14.58
C SER A 213 7.49 -11.68 15.22
N SER A 214 8.65 -12.03 14.63
CA SER A 214 9.54 -13.06 15.17
C SER A 214 10.14 -12.63 16.51
N MET A 215 10.53 -11.37 16.62
CA MET A 215 11.04 -10.84 17.89
C MET A 215 9.95 -10.82 18.97
N ALA A 216 8.71 -10.42 18.64
CA ALA A 216 7.62 -10.41 19.60
C ALA A 216 7.27 -11.83 20.06
N GLN A 217 7.21 -12.79 19.13
CA GLN A 217 7.01 -14.21 19.48
C GLN A 217 8.16 -14.77 20.33
N SER A 218 9.38 -14.26 20.20
CA SER A 218 10.51 -14.74 21.04
C SER A 218 10.43 -14.28 22.50
N MET A 219 9.58 -13.31 22.82
CA MET A 219 9.40 -12.80 24.18
C MET A 219 8.43 -13.64 25.02
N ILE A 220 7.60 -14.47 24.39
CA ILE A 220 6.50 -15.17 25.07
C ILE A 220 6.21 -16.54 24.43
N ALA A 221 5.82 -17.53 25.22
CA ALA A 221 5.48 -18.87 24.73
C ALA A 221 4.09 -18.92 24.07
N LEU A 222 3.18 -18.02 24.46
CA LEU A 222 1.84 -17.91 23.90
C LEU A 222 1.87 -17.56 22.40
N PRO A 223 0.85 -17.98 21.63
CA PRO A 223 0.80 -17.71 20.20
C PRO A 223 0.68 -16.21 19.91
N MET A 224 1.56 -15.70 19.05
CA MET A 224 1.59 -14.31 18.57
C MET A 224 1.00 -14.21 17.16
N LYS A 225 0.10 -13.26 16.92
CA LYS A 225 -0.40 -12.96 15.57
C LYS A 225 0.65 -12.25 14.72
N GLY A 226 0.85 -12.75 13.50
CA GLY A 226 1.47 -11.96 12.44
C GLY A 226 0.45 -11.05 11.78
N MET A 227 0.73 -9.75 11.72
CA MET A 227 -0.21 -8.75 11.18
C MET A 227 0.15 -8.34 9.76
N LEU A 228 -0.79 -8.48 8.83
CA LEU A 228 -0.67 -8.08 7.42
C LEU A 228 -1.96 -7.40 6.94
N THR A 229 -1.82 -6.44 6.03
CA THR A 229 -2.94 -5.86 5.30
C THR A 229 -3.20 -6.67 4.03
N GLY A 230 -4.46 -6.98 3.75
CA GLY A 230 -4.86 -7.76 2.59
C GLY A 230 -4.61 -7.01 1.27
N PRO A 231 -4.40 -7.74 0.16
CA PRO A 231 -4.07 -7.13 -1.13
C PRO A 231 -5.19 -6.25 -1.70
N VAL A 232 -6.46 -6.57 -1.40
CA VAL A 232 -7.62 -5.76 -1.80
C VAL A 232 -7.57 -4.40 -1.12
N THR A 233 -7.31 -4.35 0.18
CA THR A 233 -7.21 -3.07 0.92
C THR A 233 -6.00 -2.24 0.46
N ILE A 234 -4.86 -2.88 0.19
CA ILE A 234 -3.69 -2.20 -0.40
C ILE A 234 -4.04 -1.66 -1.80
N GLY A 235 -4.80 -2.40 -2.60
CA GLY A 235 -5.23 -1.97 -3.94
C GLY A 235 -6.38 -0.96 -3.97
N ASP A 236 -7.25 -0.93 -2.96
CA ASP A 236 -8.47 -0.11 -2.91
C ASP A 236 -8.27 1.25 -2.22
N ILE A 237 -7.21 1.39 -1.42
CA ILE A 237 -6.83 2.68 -0.80
C ILE A 237 -6.01 3.55 -1.78
N ASP A 238 -5.50 2.95 -2.86
CA ASP A 238 -5.27 3.65 -4.14
C ASP A 238 -6.65 4.12 -4.64
N PRO A 239 -6.83 5.40 -5.03
CA PRO A 239 -8.16 5.97 -5.13
C PRO A 239 -9.05 5.13 -6.05
N HIS A 240 -10.18 4.68 -5.48
CA HIS A 240 -11.38 4.04 -6.04
C HIS A 240 -11.34 3.82 -7.57
N PRO A 241 -11.80 2.69 -8.14
CA PRO A 241 -11.64 2.31 -9.57
C PRO A 241 -11.86 3.40 -10.66
N HIS A 242 -12.54 4.50 -10.35
CA HIS A 242 -12.61 5.72 -11.17
C HIS A 242 -11.33 6.58 -11.22
N VAL A 243 -10.35 6.38 -10.32
CA VAL A 243 -9.05 7.06 -10.35
C VAL A 243 -7.94 6.16 -10.90
N GLN A 244 -8.04 4.82 -10.79
CA GLN A 244 -7.25 3.91 -11.66
C GLN A 244 -7.59 4.09 -13.16
N LEU A 245 -8.84 4.43 -13.48
CA LEU A 245 -9.25 4.89 -14.82
C LEU A 245 -8.54 6.19 -15.29
N GLN A 246 -7.79 6.88 -14.43
CA GLN A 246 -7.00 8.05 -14.80
C GLN A 246 -5.57 7.71 -15.22
N LEU A 247 -5.13 6.48 -15.01
CA LEU A 247 -3.86 5.98 -15.54
C LEU A 247 -4.08 5.14 -16.80
N GLN A 248 -5.19 4.41 -16.97
CA GLN A 248 -5.47 3.71 -18.24
C GLN A 248 -6.56 4.42 -19.05
N ARG A 249 -6.16 5.17 -20.09
CA ARG A 249 -7.08 5.56 -21.18
C ARG A 249 -6.83 4.76 -22.45
N TYR A 250 -7.90 4.05 -22.85
CA TYR A 250 -8.30 3.63 -24.20
C TYR A 250 -7.31 2.78 -25.03
N HIS A 251 -7.61 1.49 -25.10
CA HIS A 251 -7.32 0.66 -26.26
C HIS A 251 -8.33 0.99 -27.37
N PRO A 252 -7.94 1.19 -28.64
CA PRO A 252 -8.90 1.28 -29.72
C PRO A 252 -9.53 -0.09 -29.95
N LEU A 253 -10.86 -0.19 -29.77
CA LEU A 253 -11.62 -1.31 -30.30
C LEU A 253 -11.48 -1.30 -31.83
N HIS A 254 -10.89 -2.35 -32.38
CA HIS A 254 -10.92 -2.61 -33.82
C HIS A 254 -12.39 -2.70 -34.26
N HIS A 255 -12.86 -1.69 -35.00
CA HIS A 255 -14.08 -1.80 -35.80
C HIS A 255 -13.87 -2.91 -36.84
N ARG A 256 -14.49 -4.08 -36.63
CA ARG A 256 -14.89 -4.94 -37.74
C ARG A 256 -16.15 -4.34 -38.35
N HIS A 257 -16.01 -3.68 -39.49
CA HIS A 257 -17.12 -3.52 -40.42
C HIS A 257 -17.41 -4.89 -41.04
N GLY A 258 -18.56 -5.46 -40.68
CA GLY A 258 -19.22 -6.47 -41.49
C GLY A 258 -20.22 -5.77 -42.42
N ARG A 259 -20.00 -5.90 -43.72
CA ARG A 259 -21.11 -6.14 -44.65
C ARG A 259 -21.30 -7.65 -44.74
#